data_AF-A0A6A5R4R3-F1
#
_entry.id   AF-A0A6A5R4R3-F1
#
_cell.length_a   1.000
_cell.length_b   1.000
_cell.length_c   1.000
_cell.angle_alpha   90.00
_cell.angle_beta   90.00
_cell.angle_gamma   90.00
#
_symmetry.space_group_name_H-M   'P 1'
#
loop_
_entity.id
_entity.type
_entity.pdbx_description
1 polymer ?
#
loop_
_entity_poly.entity_id
_entity_poly.type
_entity_poly.pdbx_seq_one_letter_code
_entity_poly.pdbx_strand_id
1 'polypeptide(L)'
;VVTGLEKPRKQKKLQPGNREWVTLVQGVAATGRIILPFLIFTGKFTSLPCNWVVMVSPTGWTNNDVAMAWLKHFDAHTKVTSAGAYRLLIIDGHESHCSIEFQDYCKENKIITLCMPPHSSHLLQPLDVVPYSLLKRHYGDRISLLARSRIYHINKETFLPAFKVAFKRTFTLENVRAGF
;
A
#
# COMPACT_ATOMS: atom_id res chain seq x y z
N VAL A 1 1.81 23.09 -0.32
CA VAL A 1 3.27 23.30 -0.44
C VAL A 1 3.87 23.02 0.94
N VAL A 2 4.69 21.99 1.05
CA VAL A 2 5.44 21.69 2.28
C VAL A 2 6.87 21.39 1.84
N THR A 3 7.78 22.28 2.22
CA THR A 3 9.23 22.19 2.05
C THR A 3 9.81 21.33 3.17
N GLY A 4 10.61 20.32 2.81
CA GLY A 4 11.34 19.48 3.75
C GLY A 4 12.84 19.59 3.48
N LEU A 5 13.61 19.77 4.54
CA LEU A 5 15.07 19.97 4.59
C LEU A 5 15.83 19.03 3.64
N GLU A 6 16.59 19.66 2.72
CA GLU A 6 17.44 18.99 1.74
C GLU A 6 18.65 18.31 2.42
N LYS A 7 18.73 16.98 2.31
CA LYS A 7 20.02 16.26 2.38
C LYS A 7 20.64 16.25 0.97
N PRO A 8 21.98 16.26 0.83
CA PRO A 8 22.63 16.40 -0.47
C PRO A 8 22.18 15.30 -1.42
N ARG A 9 21.54 15.72 -2.51
CA ARG A 9 20.88 14.86 -3.49
C ARG A 9 21.95 14.14 -4.31
N LYS A 10 22.13 12.83 -4.12
CA LYS A 10 22.79 11.99 -5.15
C LYS A 10 22.04 12.24 -6.47
N GLN A 11 22.78 12.67 -7.50
CA GLN A 11 22.21 12.97 -8.81
C GLN A 11 21.35 11.80 -9.29
N LYS A 12 20.02 11.99 -9.31
CA LYS A 12 19.09 11.06 -9.94
C LYS A 12 19.21 11.28 -11.44
N LYS A 13 19.64 10.26 -12.18
CA LYS A 13 19.56 10.25 -13.65
C LYS A 13 18.12 10.62 -14.06
N LEU A 14 17.97 11.71 -14.82
CA LEU A 14 16.69 12.06 -15.44
C LEU A 14 16.27 10.92 -16.35
N GLN A 15 15.17 10.25 -16.03
CA GLN A 15 14.49 9.38 -16.97
C GLN A 15 13.45 10.22 -17.74
N PRO A 16 13.54 10.33 -19.08
CA PRO A 16 12.49 10.90 -19.90
C PRO A 16 11.39 9.85 -20.10
N GLY A 17 10.14 10.21 -19.81
CA GLY A 17 8.98 9.36 -20.06
C GLY A 17 7.77 9.70 -19.19
N ASN A 18 6.57 9.58 -19.76
CA ASN A 18 5.29 9.71 -19.07
C ASN A 18 5.28 8.79 -17.84
N ARG A 19 5.13 9.34 -16.63
CA ARG A 19 5.18 8.56 -15.39
C ARG A 19 3.78 8.14 -15.02
N GLU A 20 3.51 6.84 -15.12
CA GLU A 20 2.31 6.23 -14.54
C GLU A 20 2.53 5.93 -13.06
N TRP A 21 1.50 6.15 -12.25
CA TRP A 21 1.53 5.87 -10.82
C TRP A 21 0.81 4.55 -10.54
N VAL A 22 1.34 3.80 -9.57
CA VAL A 22 0.65 2.66 -8.97
C VAL A 22 0.63 2.89 -7.47
N THR A 23 -0.56 2.87 -6.89
CA THR A 23 -0.76 3.07 -5.46
C THR A 23 -0.90 1.71 -4.78
N LEU A 24 -0.15 1.50 -3.68
CA LEU A 24 -0.30 0.34 -2.82
C LEU A 24 -1.11 0.75 -1.58
N VAL A 25 -2.22 0.05 -1.34
CA VAL A 25 -2.93 0.09 -0.06
C VAL A 25 -2.66 -1.22 0.67
N GLN A 26 -1.96 -1.13 1.80
CA GLN A 26 -1.48 -2.30 2.54
C GLN A 26 -2.04 -2.28 3.97
N GLY A 27 -2.39 -3.47 4.47
CA GLY A 27 -2.76 -3.67 5.87
C GLY A 27 -1.85 -4.69 6.55
N VAL A 28 -1.46 -4.40 7.79
CA VAL A 28 -0.65 -5.28 8.65
C VAL A 28 -1.18 -5.25 10.08
N ALA A 29 -0.82 -6.24 10.90
CA ALA A 29 -1.17 -6.29 12.32
C ALA A 29 0.04 -6.59 13.20
N ALA A 30 -0.02 -6.21 14.48
CA ALA A 30 1.05 -6.41 15.46
C ALA A 30 1.42 -7.88 15.66
N THR A 31 0.49 -8.81 15.39
CA THR A 31 0.77 -10.25 15.36
C THR A 31 1.74 -10.66 14.26
N GLY A 32 2.02 -9.76 13.31
CA GLY A 32 2.84 -9.97 12.12
C GLY A 32 2.04 -10.40 10.89
N ARG A 33 0.71 -10.37 10.97
CA ARG A 33 -0.13 -10.67 9.81
C ARG A 33 0.00 -9.61 8.74
N ILE A 34 -0.05 -10.05 7.50
CA ILE A 34 0.04 -9.23 6.30
C ILE A 34 -1.19 -9.53 5.45
N ILE A 35 -2.01 -8.52 5.20
CA ILE A 35 -3.14 -8.62 4.26
C ILE A 35 -2.58 -8.69 2.84
N LEU A 36 -3.22 -9.43 1.93
CA LEU A 36 -2.77 -9.42 0.53
C LEU A 36 -2.73 -7.97 -0.01
N PRO A 37 -1.70 -7.60 -0.79
CA PRO A 37 -1.57 -6.23 -1.26
C PRO A 37 -2.73 -5.86 -2.18
N PHE A 38 -3.22 -4.63 -2.01
CA PHE A 38 -4.25 -4.03 -2.85
C PHE A 38 -3.61 -2.93 -3.68
N LEU A 39 -3.52 -3.13 -4.99
CA LEU A 39 -2.88 -2.19 -5.90
C LEU A 39 -3.93 -1.42 -6.70
N ILE A 40 -3.70 -0.12 -6.88
CA ILE A 40 -4.54 0.75 -7.70
C ILE A 40 -3.70 1.25 -8.86
N PHE A 41 -4.11 0.94 -10.09
CA PHE A 41 -3.47 1.42 -11.31
C PHE A 41 -4.26 2.57 -11.91
N THR A 42 -3.55 3.55 -12.46
CA THR A 42 -4.16 4.60 -13.29
C THR A 42 -4.47 4.05 -14.69
N GLY A 43 -5.70 4.21 -15.18
CA GLY A 43 -6.10 3.82 -16.54
C GLY A 43 -6.18 2.30 -16.78
N LYS A 44 -6.41 1.87 -18.02
CA LYS A 44 -6.71 0.45 -18.34
C LYS A 44 -5.54 -0.49 -17.99
N PHE A 45 -5.87 -1.64 -17.41
CA PHE A 45 -4.94 -2.73 -17.14
C PHE A 45 -5.64 -4.05 -17.47
N THR A 46 -5.03 -4.89 -18.31
CA THR A 46 -5.71 -6.02 -18.97
C THR A 46 -5.20 -7.40 -18.56
N SER A 47 -4.09 -7.52 -17.83
CA SER A 47 -3.52 -8.83 -17.49
C SER A 47 -3.00 -8.89 -16.04
N LEU A 48 -3.65 -9.73 -15.22
CA LEU A 48 -3.24 -9.96 -13.83
C LEU A 48 -2.52 -11.31 -13.70
N PRO A 49 -1.18 -11.33 -13.52
CA PRO A 49 -0.41 -12.56 -13.36
C PRO A 49 -0.35 -13.06 -11.89
N CYS A 50 -1.15 -12.52 -10.96
CA CYS A 50 -0.96 -12.76 -9.53
C CYS A 50 -2.27 -12.79 -8.75
N ASN A 51 -2.29 -13.55 -7.66
CA ASN A 51 -3.34 -13.62 -6.63
C ASN A 51 -3.51 -12.32 -5.82
N TRP A 52 -3.08 -11.17 -6.35
CA TRP A 52 -3.20 -9.87 -5.71
C TRP A 52 -4.42 -9.14 -6.23
N VAL A 53 -5.03 -8.32 -5.39
CA VAL A 53 -6.18 -7.52 -5.79
C VAL A 53 -5.67 -6.28 -6.48
N VAL A 54 -6.12 -6.09 -7.73
CA VAL A 54 -5.79 -4.93 -8.54
C VAL A 54 -7.07 -4.23 -8.93
N MET A 55 -7.14 -2.95 -8.60
CA MET A 55 -8.20 -2.06 -9.01
C MET A 55 -7.67 -1.05 -10.02
N VAL A 56 -8.53 -0.63 -10.93
CA VAL A 56 -8.24 0.45 -11.86
C VAL A 56 -9.06 1.65 -11.44
N SER A 57 -8.40 2.79 -11.20
CA SER A 57 -9.04 4.08 -10.98
C SER A 57 -8.64 5.04 -12.11
N PRO A 58 -9.56 5.88 -12.62
CA PRO A 58 -9.20 6.90 -13.61
C PRO A 58 -8.07 7.82 -13.14
N THR A 59 -7.98 8.09 -11.84
CA THR A 59 -7.02 9.03 -11.25
C THR A 59 -5.83 8.33 -10.58
N GLY A 60 -5.93 7.03 -10.29
CA GLY A 60 -4.93 6.29 -9.50
C GLY A 60 -4.93 6.61 -8.00
N TRP A 61 -5.85 7.47 -7.55
CA TRP A 61 -6.06 7.84 -6.15
C TRP A 61 -7.25 7.11 -5.54
N THR A 62 -7.29 7.06 -4.22
CA THR A 62 -8.41 6.53 -3.43
C THR A 62 -9.62 7.45 -3.57
N ASN A 63 -10.76 6.89 -3.97
CA ASN A 63 -12.09 7.50 -3.83
C ASN A 63 -12.95 6.62 -2.89
N ASN A 64 -14.21 6.99 -2.69
CA ASN A 64 -15.11 6.23 -1.82
C ASN A 64 -15.25 4.76 -2.28
N ASP A 65 -15.33 4.51 -3.59
CA ASP A 65 -15.45 3.15 -4.14
C ASP A 65 -14.20 2.29 -3.84
N VAL A 66 -13.01 2.88 -4.02
CA VAL A 66 -11.73 2.24 -3.72
C VAL A 66 -11.61 1.97 -2.22
N ALA A 67 -12.02 2.93 -1.37
CA ALA A 67 -12.02 2.75 0.08
C ALA A 67 -12.95 1.61 0.49
N MET A 68 -14.17 1.56 -0.06
CA MET A 68 -15.12 0.48 0.18
C MET A 68 -14.62 -0.88 -0.31
N ALA A 69 -14.00 -0.94 -1.49
CA ALA A 69 -13.44 -2.17 -2.02
C ALA A 69 -12.27 -2.67 -1.17
N TRP A 70 -11.41 -1.76 -0.70
CA TRP A 70 -10.34 -2.11 0.23
C TRP A 70 -10.88 -2.57 1.58
N LEU A 71 -11.95 -1.96 2.10
CA LEU A 71 -12.60 -2.39 3.35
C LEU A 71 -13.18 -3.81 3.24
N LYS A 72 -13.86 -4.12 2.13
CA LYS A 72 -14.36 -5.48 1.84
C LYS A 72 -13.21 -6.48 1.72
N HIS A 73 -12.10 -6.08 1.11
CA HIS A 73 -10.88 -6.87 1.04
C HIS A 73 -10.26 -7.12 2.42
N PHE A 74 -10.19 -6.08 3.26
CA PHE A 74 -9.76 -6.19 4.66
C PHE A 74 -10.66 -7.15 5.44
N ASP A 75 -11.98 -7.03 5.31
CA ASP A 75 -12.94 -7.90 5.99
C ASP A 75 -12.69 -9.37 5.62
N ALA A 76 -12.64 -9.68 4.31
CA ALA A 76 -12.42 -11.03 3.81
C ALA A 76 -11.14 -11.68 4.35
N HIS A 77 -10.06 -10.91 4.51
CA HIS A 77 -8.76 -11.42 4.96
C HIS A 77 -8.62 -11.51 6.48
N THR A 78 -9.49 -10.85 7.24
CA THR A 78 -9.37 -10.78 8.71
C THR A 78 -10.48 -11.53 9.45
N LYS A 79 -11.64 -11.75 8.81
CA LYS A 79 -12.83 -12.34 9.42
C LYS A 79 -12.63 -13.75 9.99
N VAL A 80 -11.89 -14.60 9.27
CA VAL A 80 -11.67 -16.01 9.68
C VAL A 80 -10.69 -16.11 10.85
N THR A 81 -9.88 -15.07 11.07
CA THR A 81 -8.66 -15.18 11.88
C THR A 81 -8.69 -14.34 13.15
N SER A 82 -9.79 -13.61 13.41
CA SER A 82 -9.98 -12.82 14.63
C SER A 82 -10.29 -13.71 15.82
N ALA A 83 -9.53 -13.56 16.91
CA ALA A 83 -9.75 -14.29 18.16
C ALA A 83 -10.99 -13.81 18.93
N GLY A 84 -11.66 -12.75 18.47
CA GLY A 84 -12.85 -12.18 19.08
C GLY A 84 -13.84 -11.67 18.03
N ALA A 85 -14.99 -11.19 18.51
CA ALA A 85 -16.07 -10.73 17.65
C ALA A 85 -15.74 -9.42 16.90
N TYR A 86 -14.83 -8.59 17.43
CA TYR A 86 -14.48 -7.27 16.88
C TYR A 86 -13.06 -7.21 16.36
N ARG A 87 -12.84 -6.39 15.33
CA ARG A 87 -11.53 -6.10 14.74
C ARG A 87 -11.29 -4.60 14.72
N LEU A 88 -10.10 -4.18 15.15
CA LEU A 88 -9.69 -2.77 15.09
C LEU A 88 -8.99 -2.49 13.75
N LEU A 89 -9.45 -1.47 13.05
CA LEU A 89 -8.89 -0.97 11.81
C LEU A 89 -8.39 0.47 12.06
N ILE A 90 -7.07 0.66 12.05
CA ILE A 90 -6.43 1.97 12.19
C ILE A 90 -6.15 2.55 10.80
N ILE A 91 -6.64 3.75 10.53
CA ILE A 91 -6.57 4.41 9.22
C ILE A 91 -6.11 5.87 9.35
N ASP A 92 -5.64 6.45 8.26
CA ASP A 92 -5.40 7.89 8.20
C ASP A 92 -6.72 8.67 8.17
N GLY A 93 -6.68 9.96 8.48
CA GLY A 93 -7.87 10.82 8.51
C GLY A 93 -8.41 11.23 7.14
N HIS A 94 -8.27 10.39 6.10
CA HIS A 94 -8.73 10.71 4.76
C HIS A 94 -10.27 10.74 4.67
N GLU A 95 -10.83 11.72 3.95
CA GLU A 95 -12.27 11.98 3.91
C GLU A 95 -13.10 10.79 3.41
N SER A 96 -12.52 9.95 2.54
CA SER A 96 -13.20 8.75 2.00
C SER A 96 -13.61 7.75 3.07
N HIS A 97 -12.98 7.76 4.25
CA HIS A 97 -13.31 6.85 5.36
C HIS A 97 -14.50 7.34 6.19
N CYS A 98 -14.94 8.59 5.97
CA CYS A 98 -16.04 9.22 6.69
C CYS A 98 -17.39 9.04 5.99
N SER A 99 -17.45 8.30 4.88
CA SER A 99 -18.72 8.04 4.19
C SER A 99 -19.65 7.17 5.04
N ILE A 100 -20.96 7.42 4.95
CA ILE A 100 -21.99 6.67 5.69
C ILE A 100 -21.89 5.17 5.36
N GLU A 101 -21.76 4.84 4.08
CA GLU A 101 -21.64 3.45 3.62
C GLU A 101 -20.43 2.72 4.26
N PHE A 102 -19.30 3.41 4.39
CA PHE A 102 -18.10 2.85 5.02
C PHE A 102 -18.31 2.58 6.51
N GLN A 103 -18.95 3.52 7.20
CA GLN A 103 -19.25 3.38 8.63
C GLN A 103 -20.29 2.29 8.89
N ASP A 104 -21.36 2.23 8.09
CA ASP A 104 -22.40 1.20 8.20
C ASP A 104 -21.82 -0.19 7.97
N TYR A 105 -21.02 -0.37 6.91
CA TYR A 105 -20.35 -1.63 6.65
C TYR A 105 -19.41 -2.05 7.80
N CYS A 106 -18.65 -1.11 8.35
CA CYS A 106 -17.80 -1.37 9.51
C CYS A 106 -18.63 -1.84 10.72
N LYS A 107 -19.72 -1.15 11.02
CA LYS A 107 -20.61 -1.47 12.14
C LYS A 107 -21.25 -2.86 11.99
N GLU A 108 -21.81 -3.15 10.83
CA GLU A 108 -22.44 -4.45 10.52
C GLU A 108 -21.46 -5.63 10.62
N ASN A 109 -20.20 -5.39 10.23
CA ASN A 109 -19.15 -6.42 10.22
C ASN A 109 -18.26 -6.40 11.48
N LYS A 110 -18.67 -5.68 12.53
CA LYS A 110 -17.94 -5.60 13.82
C LYS A 110 -16.48 -5.13 13.63
N ILE A 111 -16.27 -4.18 12.74
CA ILE A 111 -15.00 -3.50 12.50
C ILE A 111 -15.08 -2.14 13.20
N ILE A 112 -14.16 -1.90 14.14
CA ILE A 112 -14.01 -0.62 14.83
C ILE A 112 -12.96 0.17 14.06
N THR A 113 -13.30 1.37 13.59
CA THR A 113 -12.37 2.26 12.91
C THR A 113 -11.77 3.25 13.91
N LEU A 114 -10.45 3.45 13.83
CA LEU A 114 -9.74 4.46 14.58
C LEU A 114 -8.90 5.30 13.62
N CYS A 115 -9.25 6.58 13.49
CA CYS A 115 -8.49 7.52 12.66
C CYS A 115 -7.30 8.06 13.46
N MET A 116 -6.12 8.04 12.84
CA MET A 116 -4.93 8.66 13.42
C MET A 116 -5.09 10.19 13.48
N PRO A 117 -4.59 10.87 14.53
CA PRO A 117 -4.53 12.31 14.58
C PRO A 117 -3.80 12.90 13.35
N PRO A 118 -4.17 14.11 12.89
CA PRO A 118 -3.46 14.77 11.80
C PRO A 118 -1.95 14.84 12.06
N HIS A 119 -1.15 14.69 11.00
CA HIS A 119 0.32 14.76 11.03
C HIS A 119 1.03 13.72 11.93
N SER A 120 0.34 12.68 12.38
CA SER A 120 0.91 11.67 13.29
C SER A 120 1.32 10.34 12.61
N SER A 121 1.10 10.16 11.30
CA SER A 121 1.39 8.89 10.61
C SER A 121 2.83 8.42 10.80
N HIS A 122 3.81 9.32 10.72
CA HIS A 122 5.22 8.97 10.94
C HIS A 122 5.55 8.43 12.34
N LEU A 123 4.66 8.61 13.32
CA LEU A 123 4.78 8.10 14.68
C LEU A 123 3.88 6.88 14.92
N LEU A 124 2.65 6.92 14.39
CA LEU A 124 1.59 5.97 14.73
C LEU A 124 1.35 4.92 13.66
N GLN A 125 1.84 5.10 12.43
CA GLN A 125 1.60 4.19 11.31
C GLN A 125 2.76 3.19 11.20
N PRO A 126 2.57 1.92 11.62
CA PRO A 126 3.65 0.93 11.65
C PRO A 126 4.28 0.69 10.28
N LEU A 127 3.48 0.83 9.23
CA LEU A 127 3.91 0.72 7.84
C LEU A 127 4.93 1.80 7.44
N ASP A 128 4.85 2.99 8.01
CA ASP A 128 5.74 4.11 7.68
C ASP A 128 7.08 4.01 8.40
N VAL A 129 7.11 3.34 9.55
CA VAL A 129 8.32 3.18 10.38
C VAL A 129 9.32 2.24 9.68
N VAL A 130 8.90 1.01 9.34
CA VAL A 130 9.81 -0.01 8.78
C VAL A 130 9.38 -0.51 7.38
N PRO A 131 8.18 -1.07 7.17
CA PRO A 131 7.87 -1.78 5.93
C PRO A 131 7.99 -0.92 4.66
N TYR A 132 7.48 0.31 4.65
CA TYR A 132 7.55 1.14 3.45
C TYR A 132 8.95 1.68 3.16
N SER A 133 9.79 1.89 4.17
CA SER A 133 11.19 2.27 3.94
C SER A 133 11.97 1.12 3.30
N LEU A 134 11.75 -0.11 3.78
CA LEU A 134 12.31 -1.34 3.20
C LEU A 134 11.78 -1.60 1.79
N LEU A 135 10.49 -1.38 1.54
CA LEU A 135 9.88 -1.56 0.22
C LEU A 135 10.54 -0.66 -0.83
N LYS A 136 10.71 0.63 -0.51
CA LYS A 136 11.39 1.61 -1.38
C LYS A 136 12.81 1.15 -1.71
N ARG A 137 13.54 0.65 -0.71
CA ARG A 137 14.90 0.13 -0.88
C ARG A 137 14.93 -1.10 -1.79
N HIS A 138 14.16 -2.14 -1.45
CA HIS A 138 14.14 -3.40 -2.18
C HIS A 138 13.61 -3.25 -3.62
N TYR A 139 12.63 -2.38 -3.83
CA TYR A 139 12.18 -2.04 -5.16
C TYR A 139 13.27 -1.27 -5.93
N GLY A 140 13.93 -0.29 -5.31
CA GLY A 140 15.07 0.43 -5.90
C GLY A 140 16.23 -0.49 -6.31
N ASP A 141 16.56 -1.48 -5.48
CA ASP A 141 17.55 -2.52 -5.80
C ASP A 141 17.13 -3.33 -7.05
N ARG A 142 15.83 -3.68 -7.13
CA ARG A 142 15.28 -4.43 -8.26
C ARG A 142 15.31 -3.63 -9.55
N ILE A 143 14.96 -2.34 -9.51
CA ILE A 143 15.07 -1.44 -10.66
C ILE A 143 16.53 -1.28 -11.10
N SER A 144 17.46 -1.18 -10.14
CA SER A 144 18.89 -1.08 -10.44
C SER A 144 19.44 -2.35 -11.13
N LEU A 145 18.91 -3.53 -10.78
CA LEU A 145 19.24 -4.77 -11.47
C LEU A 145 18.68 -4.78 -12.91
N LEU A 146 17.42 -4.40 -13.11
CA LEU A 146 16.81 -4.31 -14.44
C LEU A 146 17.58 -3.35 -15.35
N ALA A 147 18.00 -2.19 -14.82
CA ALA A 147 18.82 -1.24 -15.56
C ALA A 147 20.19 -1.81 -15.98
N ARG A 148 20.82 -2.64 -15.14
CA ARG A 148 22.06 -3.36 -15.51
C ARG A 148 21.82 -4.39 -16.63
N SER A 149 20.63 -4.97 -16.69
CA SER A 149 20.17 -5.85 -17.77
C SER A 149 19.63 -5.09 -19.00
N ARG A 150 19.92 -3.79 -19.14
CA ARG A 150 19.48 -2.92 -20.24
C ARG A 150 17.96 -2.70 -20.34
N ILE A 151 17.22 -2.94 -19.26
CA ILE A 151 15.80 -2.58 -19.14
C ILE A 151 15.70 -1.25 -18.41
N TYR A 152 15.54 -0.17 -19.16
CA TYR A 152 15.52 1.21 -18.61
C TYR A 152 14.12 1.77 -18.40
N HIS A 153 13.10 1.17 -19.01
CA HIS A 153 11.71 1.57 -18.91
C HIS A 153 10.92 0.54 -18.12
N ILE A 154 10.16 1.01 -17.13
CA ILE A 154 9.27 0.19 -16.32
C ILE A 154 7.84 0.53 -16.72
N ASN A 155 7.20 -0.38 -17.43
CA ASN A 155 5.77 -0.36 -17.73
C ASN A 155 4.99 -1.20 -16.69
N LYS A 156 3.66 -1.22 -16.76
CA LYS A 156 2.82 -1.96 -15.80
C LYS A 156 3.14 -3.47 -15.76
N GLU A 157 3.50 -4.06 -16.90
CA GLU A 157 3.84 -5.48 -17.02
C GLU A 157 5.19 -5.83 -16.35
N THR A 158 6.17 -4.93 -16.41
CA THR A 158 7.48 -5.09 -15.76
C THR A 158 7.45 -4.64 -14.30
N PHE A 159 6.55 -3.72 -13.94
CA PHE A 159 6.30 -3.29 -12.56
C PHE A 159 5.88 -4.45 -11.67
N LEU A 160 4.84 -5.21 -12.06
CA LEU A 160 4.27 -6.25 -11.18
C LEU A 160 5.27 -7.33 -10.76
N PRO A 161 6.07 -7.94 -11.66
CA PRO A 161 7.10 -8.90 -11.26
C PRO A 161 8.18 -8.27 -10.36
N ALA A 162 8.62 -7.04 -10.66
CA ALA A 162 9.62 -6.35 -9.85
C ALA A 162 9.08 -6.03 -8.44
N PHE A 163 7.86 -5.51 -8.37
CA PHE A 163 7.17 -5.21 -7.14
C PHE A 163 6.87 -6.48 -6.34
N LYS A 164 6.50 -7.61 -6.96
CA LYS A 164 6.32 -8.92 -6.30
C LYS A 164 7.56 -9.41 -5.59
N VAL A 165 8.73 -9.28 -6.21
CA VAL A 165 10.00 -9.64 -5.58
C VAL A 165 10.29 -8.72 -4.40
N ALA A 166 10.12 -7.40 -4.57
CA ALA A 166 10.34 -6.43 -3.51
C ALA A 166 9.37 -6.62 -2.33
N PHE A 167 8.09 -6.83 -2.61
CA PHE A 167 7.03 -7.03 -1.63
C PHE A 167 7.31 -8.26 -0.76
N LYS A 168 7.61 -9.41 -1.36
CA LYS A 168 7.93 -10.64 -0.63
C LYS A 168 9.15 -10.51 0.28
N ARG A 169 10.15 -9.74 -0.15
CA ARG A 169 11.36 -9.48 0.66
C ARG A 169 11.09 -8.49 1.81
N THR A 170 10.13 -7.59 1.60
CA THR A 170 9.79 -6.51 2.55
C THR A 170 8.85 -7.01 3.64
N PHE A 171 7.71 -7.57 3.25
CA PHE A 171 6.64 -7.93 4.17
C PHE A 171 6.87 -9.33 4.70
N THR A 172 7.75 -9.41 5.69
CA THR A 172 8.02 -10.60 6.50
C THR A 172 7.45 -10.39 7.91
N LEU A 173 7.26 -11.51 8.64
CA LEU A 173 6.82 -11.48 10.04
C LEU A 173 7.68 -10.55 10.89
N GLU A 174 9.00 -10.65 10.74
CA GLU A 174 9.99 -9.85 11.46
C GLU A 174 9.87 -8.36 11.15
N ASN A 175 9.88 -7.99 9.86
CA ASN A 175 9.84 -6.58 9.45
C ASN A 175 8.52 -5.91 9.82
N VAL A 176 7.41 -6.65 9.78
CA VAL A 176 6.10 -6.12 10.20
C VAL A 176 6.07 -5.87 11.69
N ARG A 177 6.55 -6.83 12.50
CA ARG A 177 6.60 -6.68 13.95
C ARG A 177 7.53 -5.55 14.38
N ALA A 178 8.65 -5.37 13.69
CA ALA A 178 9.60 -4.28 13.95
C ALA A 178 9.02 -2.87 13.66
N GLY A 179 7.88 -2.76 12.98
CA GLY A 179 7.20 -1.49 12.77
C GLY A 179 6.26 -1.07 13.90
N PHE A 180 5.91 -1.99 14.82
CA PHE A 180 5.10 -1.73 16.01
C PHE A 180 6.00 -1.55 17.23
#